data_AF-A0A3D2YYE6-F1
#
_entry.id   AF-A0A3D2YYE6-F1
#
_cell.length_a   1.000
_cell.length_b   1.000
_cell.length_c   1.000
_cell.angle_alpha   90.00
_cell.angle_beta   90.00
_cell.angle_gamma   90.00
#
_symmetry.space_group_name_H-M   'P 1'
#
loop_
_entity.id
_entity.type
_entity.pdbx_description
1 polymer ?
#
loop_
_entity_poly.entity_id
_entity_poly.type
_entity_poly.pdbx_seq_one_letter_code
_entity_poly.pdbx_strand_id
1 'polypeptide(L)'
;MIEHIVAWLERPNFIAFVILFLWGMFIMVAHANLVKKLIGMYLVQASVIFLLVTISAKSQATVPILQGTDAVQSESPTIDPDQYSNPLPHVLTLTAIVVQVATLGVSLALVTA
;
A
#
# COMPACT_ATOMS: atom_id res chain seq x y z
N MET A 1 29.94 5.46 2.78
CA MET A 1 28.90 6.11 3.62
C MET A 1 27.96 7.01 2.81
N ILE A 2 28.48 7.91 1.97
CA ILE A 2 27.66 8.78 1.10
C ILE A 2 26.97 7.98 -0.03
N GLU A 3 27.62 6.96 -0.60
CA GLU A 3 27.01 6.10 -1.63
C GLU A 3 25.80 5.31 -1.12
N HIS A 4 25.79 4.90 0.16
CA HIS A 4 24.60 4.29 0.75
C HIS A 4 23.44 5.28 0.84
N ILE A 5 23.71 6.55 1.15
CA ILE A 5 22.68 7.59 1.21
C ILE A 5 22.08 7.84 -0.19
N VAL A 6 22.91 7.81 -1.23
CA VAL A 6 22.45 7.93 -2.63
C VAL A 6 21.63 6.71 -3.06
N ALA A 7 22.05 5.47 -2.71
CA ALA A 7 21.28 4.26 -2.99
C ALA A 7 19.92 4.22 -2.27
N TRP A 8 19.83 4.79 -1.04
CA TRP A 8 18.55 5.00 -0.37
C TRP A 8 17.69 6.03 -1.12
N LEU A 9 18.31 7.09 -1.65
CA LEU A 9 17.64 8.13 -2.45
C LEU A 9 17.12 7.60 -3.80
N GLU A 10 17.74 6.55 -4.35
CA GLU A 10 17.28 5.86 -5.57
C GLU A 10 15.96 5.07 -5.40
N ARG A 11 15.49 4.86 -4.17
CA ARG A 11 14.20 4.21 -3.86
C ARG A 11 13.26 5.20 -3.15
N PRO A 12 12.81 6.28 -3.82
CA PRO A 12 12.01 7.35 -3.20
C PRO A 12 10.74 6.83 -2.52
N ASN A 13 10.16 5.74 -3.04
CA ASN A 13 8.98 5.10 -2.48
C ASN A 13 9.22 4.58 -1.03
N PHE A 14 10.37 3.98 -0.74
CA PHE A 14 10.64 3.48 0.61
C PHE A 14 10.84 4.62 1.61
N ILE A 15 11.47 5.71 1.19
CA ILE A 15 11.64 6.91 2.03
C ILE A 15 10.27 7.53 2.34
N ALA A 16 9.41 7.66 1.33
CA ALA A 16 8.05 8.18 1.51
C ALA A 16 7.26 7.34 2.52
N PHE A 17 7.36 6.01 2.47
CA PHE A 17 6.76 5.11 3.47
C PHE A 17 7.24 5.44 4.88
N VAL A 18 8.55 5.50 5.11
CA VAL A 18 9.12 5.70 6.46
C VAL A 18 8.69 7.05 7.03
N ILE A 19 8.71 8.11 6.23
CA ILE A 19 8.30 9.44 6.65
C ILE A 19 6.81 9.44 7.01
N LEU A 20 5.95 8.88 6.17
CA LEU A 20 4.51 8.79 6.44
C LEU A 20 4.23 7.96 7.70
N PHE A 21 4.88 6.80 7.85
CA PHE A 21 4.67 5.92 9.00
C PHE A 21 5.05 6.61 10.32
N LEU A 22 6.25 7.20 10.39
CA LEU A 22 6.72 7.89 11.59
C LEU A 22 5.88 9.12 11.92
N TRP A 23 5.46 9.88 10.91
CA TRP A 23 4.62 11.04 11.12
C TRP A 23 3.21 10.67 11.60
N GLY A 24 2.62 9.60 11.05
CA GLY A 24 1.34 9.07 11.51
C GLY A 24 1.40 8.59 12.96
N MET A 25 2.45 7.85 13.30
CA MET A 25 2.71 7.40 14.68
C MET A 25 2.87 8.59 15.63
N PHE A 26 3.60 9.63 15.22
CA PHE A 26 3.78 10.84 16.01
C PHE A 26 2.44 11.54 16.31
N ILE A 27 1.62 11.77 15.28
CA ILE A 27 0.29 12.41 15.45
C ILE A 27 -0.60 11.58 16.39
N MET A 28 -0.58 10.25 16.24
CA MET A 28 -1.39 9.33 17.03
C MET A 28 -1.04 9.35 18.53
N VAL A 29 0.25 9.48 18.88
CA VAL A 29 0.72 9.49 20.28
C VAL A 29 0.68 10.89 20.90
N ALA A 30 1.09 11.93 20.14
CA ALA A 30 1.33 13.25 20.70
C ALA A 30 0.06 14.08 20.99
N HIS A 31 -1.05 13.84 20.29
CA HIS A 31 -2.27 14.63 20.44
C HIS A 31 -3.26 14.02 21.43
N ALA A 32 -3.83 14.85 22.32
CA ALA A 32 -4.89 14.42 23.25
C ALA A 32 -6.27 14.27 22.57
N ASN A 33 -6.53 15.02 21.50
CA ASN A 33 -7.82 14.99 20.79
C ASN A 33 -7.96 13.67 20.01
N LEU A 34 -9.05 12.94 20.27
CA LEU A 34 -9.35 11.65 19.65
C LEU A 34 -9.43 11.74 18.12
N VAL A 35 -10.03 12.79 17.55
CA VAL A 35 -10.12 12.97 16.08
C VAL A 35 -8.72 13.06 15.47
N LYS A 36 -7.80 13.80 16.11
CA LYS A 36 -6.41 13.88 15.64
C LYS A 36 -5.70 12.54 15.76
N LYS A 37 -5.99 11.75 16.80
CA LYS A 37 -5.46 10.38 16.92
C LYS A 37 -5.96 9.48 15.80
N LEU A 38 -7.24 9.59 15.41
CA LEU A 38 -7.81 8.82 14.30
C LEU A 38 -7.18 9.19 12.95
N ILE A 39 -6.89 10.47 12.72
CA ILE A 39 -6.14 10.91 11.54
C ILE A 39 -4.73 10.29 11.54
N GLY A 40 -4.05 10.28 12.70
CA GLY A 40 -2.76 9.61 12.86
C GLY A 40 -2.82 8.11 12.55
N MET A 41 -3.83 7.41 13.09
CA MET A 41 -4.08 5.98 12.83
C MET A 41 -4.32 5.70 11.34
N TYR A 42 -5.14 6.52 10.68
CA TYR A 42 -5.40 6.41 9.25
C TYR A 42 -4.10 6.55 8.44
N LEU A 43 -3.26 7.53 8.79
CA LEU A 43 -2.00 7.79 8.10
C LEU A 43 -1.00 6.64 8.29
N VAL A 44 -0.96 6.01 9.47
CA VAL A 44 -0.18 4.78 9.71
C VAL A 44 -0.66 3.64 8.82
N GLN A 45 -1.96 3.36 8.78
CA GLN A 45 -2.52 2.32 7.91
C GLN A 45 -2.25 2.59 6.41
N ALA A 46 -2.41 3.84 5.97
CA ALA A 46 -2.15 4.25 4.59
C ALA A 46 -0.67 4.08 4.21
N SER A 47 0.26 4.36 5.12
CA SER A 47 1.69 4.14 4.87
C SER A 47 2.01 2.65 4.67
N VAL A 48 1.42 1.74 5.46
CA VAL A 48 1.61 0.29 5.29
C VAL A 48 1.04 -0.20 3.95
N ILE A 49 -0.12 0.33 3.55
CA ILE A 49 -0.69 0.06 2.23
C ILE A 49 0.26 0.52 1.11
N PHE A 50 0.84 1.71 1.25
CA PHE A 50 1.83 2.23 0.29
C PHE A 50 3.09 1.35 0.19
N LEU A 51 3.54 0.77 1.30
CA LEU A 51 4.64 -0.19 1.33
C LEU A 51 4.29 -1.47 0.55
N LEU A 52 3.09 -2.03 0.75
CA LEU A 52 2.64 -3.24 0.03
C LEU A 52 2.59 -3.01 -1.48
N VAL A 53 2.08 -1.86 -1.93
CA VAL A 53 2.05 -1.49 -3.35
C VAL A 53 3.46 -1.34 -3.90
N THR A 54 4.37 -0.72 -3.15
CA THR A 54 5.76 -0.52 -3.56
C THR A 54 6.50 -1.85 -3.75
N ILE A 55 6.27 -2.84 -2.89
CA ILE A 55 6.86 -4.19 -3.00
C ILE A 55 6.26 -4.96 -4.18
N SER A 56 5.02 -4.66 -4.56
CA SER A 56 4.33 -5.29 -5.69
C SER A 56 4.86 -4.86 -7.06
N ALA A 57 5.49 -3.68 -7.14
CA ALA A 57 5.89 -3.09 -8.42
C ALA A 57 7.07 -3.85 -9.04
N LYS A 58 6.86 -4.40 -10.26
CA LYS A 58 7.90 -5.05 -11.08
C LYS A 58 8.17 -4.19 -12.33
N SER A 59 9.43 -4.12 -12.75
CA SER A 59 9.82 -3.40 -13.98
C SER A 59 9.33 -4.16 -15.22
N GLN A 60 8.81 -3.44 -16.23
CA GLN A 60 8.25 -4.01 -17.48
C GLN A 60 7.06 -4.96 -17.29
N ALA A 61 6.35 -4.87 -16.16
CA ALA A 61 5.22 -5.74 -15.86
C ALA A 61 3.87 -5.02 -16.06
N THR A 62 2.93 -5.70 -16.70
CA THR A 62 1.54 -5.30 -16.93
C THR A 62 0.65 -5.66 -15.73
N VAL A 63 -0.52 -5.03 -15.63
CA VAL A 63 -1.53 -5.36 -14.62
C VAL A 63 -1.90 -6.85 -14.67
N PRO A 64 -2.09 -7.52 -13.52
CA PRO A 64 -2.37 -8.96 -13.46
C PRO A 64 -3.82 -9.27 -13.84
N ILE A 65 -4.19 -8.95 -15.08
CA ILE A 65 -5.49 -9.18 -15.69
C ILE A 65 -5.21 -9.83 -17.04
N LEU A 66 -5.57 -11.11 -17.18
CA LEU A 66 -5.47 -11.82 -18.44
C LEU A 66 -6.48 -11.22 -19.44
N GLN A 67 -6.02 -10.86 -20.64
CA GLN A 67 -6.86 -10.29 -21.70
C GLN A 67 -6.52 -10.96 -23.05
N GLY A 68 -7.51 -11.11 -23.93
CA GLY A 68 -7.28 -11.56 -25.31
C GLY A 68 -6.72 -12.99 -25.41
N THR A 69 -5.58 -13.14 -26.09
CA THR A 69 -4.92 -14.42 -26.40
C THR A 69 -4.33 -15.15 -25.19
N ASP A 70 -4.19 -14.45 -24.06
CA ASP A 70 -3.68 -15.00 -22.79
C ASP A 70 -4.82 -15.39 -21.82
N ALA A 71 -6.08 -15.23 -22.26
CA ALA A 71 -7.23 -15.61 -21.47
C ALA A 71 -7.36 -17.14 -21.39
N VAL A 72 -7.97 -17.63 -20.32
CA VAL A 72 -8.22 -19.07 -20.07
C VAL A 72 -8.98 -19.76 -21.22
N GLN A 73 -9.62 -18.99 -22.10
CA GLN A 73 -10.43 -19.46 -23.24
C GLN A 73 -9.66 -19.51 -24.58
N SER A 74 -8.35 -19.25 -24.60
CA SER A 74 -7.53 -19.23 -25.82
C SER A 74 -6.89 -20.59 -26.11
N GLU A 75 -6.86 -21.00 -27.39
CA GLU A 75 -6.43 -22.34 -27.85
C GLU A 75 -4.93 -22.67 -27.61
N SER A 76 -4.12 -21.73 -27.13
CA SER A 76 -2.75 -21.96 -26.64
C SER A 76 -2.36 -20.89 -25.61
N PRO A 77 -2.48 -21.17 -24.30
CA PRO A 77 -2.15 -20.19 -23.28
C PRO A 77 -0.64 -20.25 -23.01
N THR A 78 0.18 -19.61 -23.84
CA THR A 78 1.58 -19.34 -23.50
C THR A 78 1.64 -18.12 -22.60
N ILE A 79 1.24 -18.28 -21.34
CA ILE A 79 1.32 -17.20 -20.35
C ILE A 79 2.78 -17.07 -19.93
N ASP A 80 3.39 -15.92 -20.20
CA ASP A 80 4.68 -15.55 -19.63
C ASP A 80 4.45 -14.87 -18.26
N PRO A 81 4.75 -15.53 -17.12
CA PRO A 81 4.56 -14.94 -15.80
C PRO A 81 5.43 -13.70 -15.60
N ASP A 82 6.49 -13.52 -16.39
CA ASP A 82 7.39 -12.41 -16.21
C ASP A 82 6.82 -11.06 -16.64
N GLN A 83 5.81 -11.08 -17.53
CA GLN A 83 5.14 -9.90 -18.05
C GLN A 83 4.05 -9.35 -17.14
N TYR A 84 3.72 -10.02 -16.04
CA TYR A 84 2.67 -9.59 -15.12
C TYR A 84 3.22 -9.17 -13.75
N SER A 85 2.57 -8.18 -13.15
CA SER A 85 2.86 -7.76 -11.77
C SER A 85 2.34 -8.79 -10.77
N ASN A 86 2.93 -8.86 -9.58
CA ASN A 86 2.53 -9.85 -8.58
C ASN A 86 1.07 -9.59 -8.12
N PRO A 87 0.14 -10.55 -8.29
CA PRO A 87 -1.25 -10.37 -7.88
C PRO A 87 -1.44 -10.44 -6.36
N LEU A 88 -0.52 -11.06 -5.62
CA LEU A 88 -0.68 -11.30 -4.18
C LEU A 88 -0.74 -9.98 -3.38
N PRO A 89 0.21 -9.03 -3.51
CA PRO A 89 0.13 -7.77 -2.77
C PRO A 89 -1.05 -6.90 -3.22
N HIS A 90 -1.51 -7.03 -4.47
CA HIS A 90 -2.64 -6.25 -4.99
C HIS A 90 -3.95 -6.61 -4.28
N VAL A 91 -4.23 -7.91 -4.12
CA VAL A 91 -5.40 -8.39 -3.39
C VAL A 91 -5.30 -8.08 -1.89
N LEU A 92 -4.12 -8.23 -1.29
CA LEU A 92 -3.89 -7.87 0.12
C LEU A 92 -4.11 -6.36 0.38
N THR A 93 -3.77 -5.52 -0.60
CA THR A 93 -4.00 -4.08 -0.52
C THR A 93 -5.49 -3.75 -0.62
N LEU A 94 -6.23 -4.39 -1.53
CA LEU A 94 -7.67 -4.16 -1.68
C LEU A 94 -8.42 -4.49 -0.38
N THR A 95 -8.09 -5.61 0.28
CA THR A 95 -8.71 -5.97 1.56
C THR A 95 -8.31 -5.02 2.68
N ALA A 96 -7.05 -4.60 2.74
CA ALA A 96 -6.57 -3.63 3.73
C ALA A 96 -7.29 -2.28 3.63
N ILE A 97 -7.59 -1.80 2.42
CA ILE A 97 -8.34 -0.55 2.20
C ILE A 97 -9.76 -0.64 2.79
N VAL A 98 -10.46 -1.76 2.55
CA VAL A 98 -11.83 -1.94 3.08
C VAL A 98 -11.84 -1.99 4.61
N VAL A 99 -10.89 -2.70 5.21
CA VAL A 99 -10.75 -2.75 6.69
C VAL A 99 -10.38 -1.38 7.27
N GLN A 100 -9.51 -0.63 6.60
CA GLN A 100 -9.16 0.75 6.98
C GLN A 100 -10.41 1.65 7.03
N VAL A 101 -11.24 1.64 5.98
CA VAL A 101 -12.45 2.48 5.95
C VAL A 101 -13.46 2.04 7.01
N ALA A 102 -13.65 0.74 7.21
CA ALA A 102 -14.56 0.21 8.23
C ALA A 102 -14.12 0.60 9.66
N THR A 103 -12.83 0.45 9.97
CA THR A 103 -12.29 0.81 11.30
C THR A 103 -12.33 2.33 11.55
N LEU A 104 -12.06 3.16 10.53
CA LEU A 104 -12.22 4.60 10.61
C LEU A 104 -13.69 5.00 10.89
N GLY A 105 -14.63 4.40 10.16
CA GLY A 105 -16.06 4.67 10.31
C GLY A 105 -16.59 4.34 11.71
N VAL A 106 -16.24 3.16 12.23
CA VAL A 106 -16.60 2.77 13.60
C VAL A 106 -15.94 3.69 14.63
N SER A 107 -14.67 4.02 14.44
CA SER A 107 -13.95 4.90 15.37
C SER A 107 -14.55 6.30 15.42
N LEU A 108 -14.94 6.86 14.28
CA LEU A 108 -15.60 8.17 14.23
C LEU A 108 -16.97 8.13 14.92
N ALA A 109 -17.76 7.07 14.71
CA ALA A 109 -19.05 6.89 15.38
C ALA A 109 -18.89 6.85 16.91
N LEU A 110 -17.85 6.19 17.41
CA LEU A 110 -17.54 6.12 18.85
C LEU A 110 -17.00 7.43 19.43
N VAL A 111 -16.35 8.28 18.63
CA VAL A 111 -15.89 9.60 19.08
C VAL A 111 -17.05 10.58 19.22
N THR A 112 -18.11 10.39 18.43
CA THR A 112 -19.31 11.23 18.47
C THR A 112 -20.38 10.74 19.44
N ALA A 113 -20.30 9.49 19.91
CA ALA A 113 -21.21 8.88 20.88
C ALA A 113 -20.78 9.20 22.32
#